data_AF-A0ABD3MKM6-F1
#
_entry.id   AF-A0ABD3MKM6-F1
#
_cell.length_a   1.000
_cell.length_b   1.000
_cell.length_c   1.000
_cell.angle_alpha   90.00
_cell.angle_beta   90.00
_cell.angle_gamma   90.00
#
_symmetry.space_group_name_H-M   'P 1'
#
loop_
_entity.id
_entity.type
_entity.pdbx_description
1 polymer ?
#
loop_
_entity_poly.entity_id
_entity_poly.type
_entity_poly.pdbx_seq_one_letter_code
_entity_poly.pdbx_strand_id
1 'polypeptide(L)'
;MSSPANGRQRRPIGASLSSAPGTFASSSSAVTVVENAAELSFGAEFDDVQILSNAQVAVILQMSAQNALVRDEELHDVYKKTQRYVERFNTMKNNEKEHQELVDELDNLQGALTTFRKETEDANSEELELHGFEVAALMNLVATDTVVEEAVALIPSLSRFPESAVDEILDLIRSTMIRIVSYGS
;
A
#
# COMPACT_ATOMS: atom_id res chain seq x y z
N MET A 1 -33.62 41.36 -61.37
CA MET A 1 -32.23 41.80 -61.57
C MET A 1 -31.46 41.40 -60.33
N SER A 2 -30.43 40.56 -60.30
CA SER A 2 -29.78 39.63 -61.22
C SER A 2 -28.97 38.69 -60.31
N SER A 3 -28.90 37.40 -60.62
CA SER A 3 -27.82 36.47 -60.19
C SER A 3 -26.44 36.96 -60.74
N PRO A 4 -25.26 36.30 -60.55
CA PRO A 4 -25.06 34.89 -60.14
C PRO A 4 -23.73 34.47 -59.42
N ALA A 5 -23.66 33.16 -59.16
CA ALA A 5 -22.53 32.22 -59.36
C ALA A 5 -21.28 32.18 -58.45
N ASN A 6 -21.26 31.16 -57.58
CA ASN A 6 -20.45 29.93 -57.63
C ASN A 6 -18.94 30.00 -58.00
N GLY A 7 -18.07 29.52 -57.09
CA GLY A 7 -16.66 29.20 -57.36
C GLY A 7 -16.13 28.14 -56.39
N ARG A 8 -16.03 26.88 -56.85
CA ARG A 8 -15.34 25.76 -56.18
C ARG A 8 -13.84 26.02 -56.07
N GLN A 9 -13.23 25.72 -54.92
CA GLN A 9 -11.84 25.25 -54.84
C GLN A 9 -11.68 24.18 -53.76
N ARG A 10 -11.25 22.99 -54.19
CA ARG A 10 -10.78 21.86 -53.36
C ARG A 10 -9.33 22.11 -52.93
N ARG A 11 -8.91 21.61 -51.75
CA ARG A 11 -7.57 21.10 -51.38
C ARG A 11 -7.50 20.81 -49.86
N PRO A 12 -6.53 20.04 -49.33
CA PRO A 12 -6.49 18.57 -49.34
C PRO A 12 -6.40 17.97 -47.92
N ILE A 13 -6.57 16.66 -47.84
CA ILE A 13 -6.25 15.82 -46.68
C ILE A 13 -4.71 15.68 -46.64
N GLY A 14 -4.07 16.01 -45.51
CA GLY A 14 -2.63 15.90 -45.35
C GLY A 14 -2.18 16.11 -43.90
N ALA A 15 -1.62 15.06 -43.31
CA ALA A 15 -1.14 14.97 -41.95
C ALA A 15 0.05 15.88 -41.63
N SER A 16 0.12 16.36 -40.39
CA SER A 16 1.36 16.62 -39.65
C SER A 16 1.03 16.99 -38.20
N LEU A 17 0.98 15.98 -37.32
CA LEU A 17 1.11 16.18 -35.87
C LEU A 17 2.60 16.40 -35.62
N SER A 18 3.01 17.65 -35.44
CA SER A 18 4.37 17.98 -35.03
C SER A 18 4.55 17.58 -33.56
N SER A 19 5.29 16.50 -33.32
CA SER A 19 5.76 16.10 -31.99
C SER A 19 6.70 17.17 -31.44
N ALA A 20 6.28 17.88 -30.39
CA ALA A 20 7.22 18.58 -29.55
C ALA A 20 7.98 17.53 -28.72
N PRO A 21 9.31 17.48 -28.74
CA PRO A 21 10.06 16.57 -27.89
C PRO A 21 9.92 17.08 -26.45
N GLY A 22 9.32 16.26 -25.60
CA GLY A 22 9.29 16.49 -24.16
C GLY A 22 10.72 16.59 -23.66
N THR A 23 11.06 17.75 -23.12
CA THR A 23 12.29 17.97 -22.37
C THR A 23 12.22 17.09 -21.13
N PHE A 24 12.74 15.86 -21.22
CA PHE A 24 13.08 15.09 -20.03
C PHE A 24 14.24 15.83 -19.38
N ALA A 25 13.92 16.61 -18.35
CA ALA A 25 14.92 17.19 -17.48
C ALA A 25 15.73 16.02 -16.91
N SER A 26 16.94 15.85 -17.43
CA SER A 26 17.95 14.99 -16.86
C SER A 26 18.25 15.55 -15.48
N SER A 27 17.72 14.89 -14.45
CA SER A 27 18.02 15.21 -13.06
C SER A 27 19.53 15.04 -12.88
N SER A 28 20.18 16.18 -12.69
CA SER A 28 21.59 16.29 -12.35
C SER A 28 21.91 15.38 -11.16
N SER A 29 22.83 14.44 -11.38
CA SER A 29 23.67 13.74 -10.40
C SER A 29 23.35 14.02 -8.92
N ALA A 30 22.21 13.53 -8.45
CA ALA A 30 21.94 13.45 -7.03
C ALA A 30 22.81 12.29 -6.52
N VAL A 31 23.67 12.57 -5.54
CA VAL A 31 24.17 11.51 -4.67
C VAL A 31 22.92 10.84 -4.11
N THR A 32 22.54 9.68 -4.65
CA THR A 32 21.41 8.92 -4.16
C THR A 32 21.76 8.55 -2.73
N VAL A 33 21.09 9.18 -1.77
CA VAL A 33 21.10 8.72 -0.38
C VAL A 33 20.81 7.23 -0.43
N VAL A 34 21.64 6.43 0.24
CA VAL A 34 21.48 4.98 0.22
C VAL A 34 20.23 4.66 1.01
N GLU A 35 19.16 4.28 0.31
CA GLU A 35 17.91 3.85 0.95
C GLU A 35 18.14 2.53 1.70
N ASN A 36 17.56 2.44 2.89
CA ASN A 36 17.64 1.27 3.76
C ASN A 36 16.36 1.12 4.57
N ALA A 37 15.50 0.20 4.17
CA ALA A 37 14.24 -0.10 4.86
C ALA A 37 14.45 -0.59 6.31
N ALA A 38 15.58 -1.25 6.61
CA ALA A 38 15.90 -1.72 7.96
C ALA A 38 16.22 -0.57 8.93
N GLU A 39 16.59 0.59 8.39
CA GLU A 39 16.90 1.82 9.15
C GLU A 39 15.82 2.89 8.96
N LEU A 40 14.69 2.54 8.34
CA LEU A 40 13.61 3.48 7.95
C LEU A 40 14.11 4.64 7.09
N SER A 41 15.17 4.42 6.31
CA SER A 41 15.70 5.38 5.36
C SER A 41 15.07 5.15 4.00
N PHE A 42 14.13 6.02 3.63
CA PHE A 42 13.47 6.04 2.33
C PHE A 42 13.77 7.36 1.60
N GLY A 43 13.60 7.39 0.28
CA GLY A 43 13.62 8.63 -0.49
C GLY A 43 12.47 9.57 -0.11
N ALA A 44 12.66 10.87 -0.36
CA ALA A 44 11.71 11.93 -0.01
C ALA A 44 10.33 11.78 -0.71
N GLU A 45 10.25 10.98 -1.78
CA GLU A 45 8.98 10.60 -2.39
C GLU A 45 8.08 9.73 -1.50
N PHE A 46 8.61 9.20 -0.38
CA PHE A 46 7.91 8.30 0.54
C PHE A 46 7.56 8.94 1.90
N ASP A 47 7.81 10.23 2.12
CA ASP A 47 7.60 10.87 3.43
C ASP A 47 6.12 10.90 3.85
N ASP A 48 5.20 11.16 2.91
CA ASP A 48 3.76 11.33 3.16
C ASP A 48 2.90 10.29 2.41
N VAL A 49 3.43 9.09 2.18
CA VAL A 49 2.68 8.04 1.45
C VAL A 49 1.86 7.16 2.38
N GLN A 50 0.67 6.80 1.92
CA GLN A 50 -0.12 5.76 2.57
C GLN A 50 0.44 4.39 2.21
N ILE A 51 0.94 3.67 3.21
CA ILE A 51 1.45 2.31 3.06
C ILE A 51 0.31 1.33 3.36
N LEU A 52 0.11 0.36 2.47
CA LEU A 52 -0.96 -0.63 2.56
C LEU A 52 -0.40 -2.03 2.80
N SER A 53 -1.10 -2.82 3.61
CA SER A 53 -0.83 -4.25 3.78
C SER A 53 -1.35 -5.07 2.61
N ASN A 54 -0.86 -6.30 2.44
CA ASN A 54 -1.34 -7.27 1.44
C ASN A 54 -2.85 -7.51 1.58
N ALA A 55 -3.36 -7.56 2.81
CA ALA A 55 -4.78 -7.74 3.08
C ALA A 55 -5.63 -6.59 2.52
N GLN A 56 -5.21 -5.34 2.75
CA GLN A 56 -5.89 -4.16 2.23
C GLN A 56 -5.81 -4.08 0.71
N VAL A 57 -4.64 -4.37 0.14
CA VAL A 57 -4.47 -4.41 -1.32
C VAL A 57 -5.36 -5.49 -1.94
N ALA A 58 -5.50 -6.66 -1.31
CA ALA A 58 -6.39 -7.72 -1.81
C ALA A 58 -7.86 -7.26 -1.89
N VAL A 59 -8.35 -6.58 -0.85
CA VAL A 59 -9.70 -5.99 -0.81
C VAL A 59 -9.88 -4.98 -1.95
N ILE A 60 -8.95 -4.03 -2.08
CA ILE A 60 -9.01 -2.97 -3.11
C ILE A 60 -9.01 -3.55 -4.51
N LEU A 61 -8.12 -4.52 -4.79
CA LEU A 61 -8.04 -5.18 -6.08
C LEU A 61 -9.30 -6.01 -6.36
N GLN A 62 -9.88 -6.69 -5.38
CA GLN A 62 -11.11 -7.43 -5.58
C GLN A 62 -12.28 -6.50 -5.98
N MET A 63 -12.42 -5.35 -5.33
CA MET A 63 -13.44 -4.35 -5.69
C MET A 63 -13.18 -3.74 -7.08
N SER A 64 -11.91 -3.38 -7.34
CA SER A 64 -11.50 -2.80 -8.61
C SER A 64 -11.71 -3.77 -9.79
N ALA A 65 -11.46 -5.07 -9.59
CA ALA A 65 -11.68 -6.11 -10.59
C ALA A 65 -13.17 -6.28 -10.91
N GLN A 66 -14.03 -6.30 -9.89
CA GLN A 66 -15.49 -6.34 -10.10
C GLN A 66 -15.98 -5.14 -10.91
N ASN A 67 -15.48 -3.95 -10.60
CA ASN A 67 -15.81 -2.74 -11.33
C ASN A 67 -15.33 -2.78 -12.80
N ALA A 68 -14.15 -3.33 -13.06
CA ALA A 68 -13.65 -3.53 -14.43
C ALA A 68 -14.54 -4.50 -15.22
N LEU A 69 -15.00 -5.59 -14.59
CA LEU A 69 -15.95 -6.53 -15.22
C LEU A 69 -17.29 -5.86 -15.56
N VAL A 70 -17.82 -5.02 -14.67
CA VAL A 70 -19.07 -4.25 -14.93
C VAL A 70 -18.89 -3.29 -16.11
N ARG A 71 -17.68 -2.75 -16.30
CA ARG A 71 -17.35 -1.82 -17.39
C ARG A 71 -16.81 -2.49 -18.66
N ASP A 72 -16.73 -3.82 -18.70
CA ASP A 72 -16.13 -4.59 -19.80
C ASP A 72 -14.67 -4.16 -20.11
N GLU A 73 -13.93 -3.80 -19.05
CA GLU A 73 -12.52 -3.41 -19.12
C GLU A 73 -11.60 -4.60 -18.82
N GLU A 74 -10.60 -4.82 -19.68
CA GLU A 74 -9.60 -5.86 -19.44
C GLU A 74 -8.55 -5.42 -18.41
N LEU A 75 -8.34 -6.28 -17.40
CA LEU A 75 -7.28 -6.09 -16.41
C LEU A 75 -5.90 -6.38 -17.00
N HIS A 76 -4.96 -5.47 -16.75
CA HIS A 76 -3.57 -5.60 -17.18
C HIS A 76 -2.83 -6.79 -16.53
N ASP A 77 -1.75 -7.25 -17.14
CA ASP A 77 -1.00 -8.41 -16.65
C ASP A 77 -0.35 -8.19 -15.28
N VAL A 78 0.17 -6.99 -15.03
CA VAL A 78 0.71 -6.63 -13.70
C VAL A 78 -0.39 -6.72 -12.66
N TYR A 79 -1.59 -6.22 -12.96
CA TYR A 79 -2.74 -6.31 -12.07
C TYR A 79 -3.06 -7.75 -11.69
N LYS A 80 -3.20 -8.63 -12.68
CA LYS A 80 -3.48 -10.06 -12.48
C LYS A 80 -2.39 -10.75 -11.67
N LYS A 81 -1.12 -10.37 -11.85
CA LYS A 81 0.00 -10.90 -11.06
C LYS A 81 -0.06 -10.43 -9.61
N THR A 82 -0.28 -9.14 -9.39
CA THR A 82 -0.40 -8.56 -8.04
C THR A 82 -1.59 -9.15 -7.30
N GLN A 83 -2.75 -9.26 -7.96
CA GLN A 83 -3.95 -9.87 -7.39
C GLN A 83 -3.68 -11.30 -6.90
N ARG A 84 -3.07 -12.15 -7.74
CA ARG A 84 -2.71 -13.52 -7.34
C ARG A 84 -1.72 -13.56 -6.18
N TYR A 85 -0.78 -12.62 -6.13
CA TYR A 85 0.19 -12.53 -5.04
C TYR A 85 -0.51 -12.22 -3.72
N VAL A 86 -1.32 -11.15 -3.70
CA VAL A 86 -1.99 -10.72 -2.46
C VAL A 86 -3.06 -11.72 -2.01
N GLU A 87 -3.79 -12.37 -2.93
CA GLU A 87 -4.73 -13.45 -2.58
C GLU A 87 -4.03 -14.65 -1.92
N ARG A 88 -2.79 -14.96 -2.37
CA ARG A 88 -2.01 -16.09 -1.85
C ARG A 88 -1.37 -15.78 -0.49
N PHE A 89 -0.80 -14.59 -0.34
CA PHE A 89 0.01 -14.21 0.83
C PHE A 89 -0.73 -13.31 1.82
N ASN A 90 -2.05 -13.14 1.65
CA ASN A 90 -2.88 -12.53 2.68
C ASN A 90 -3.06 -13.49 3.88
N THR A 91 -2.50 -13.09 5.03
CA THR A 91 -2.58 -13.77 6.33
C THR A 91 -3.87 -13.42 7.09
N MET A 92 -4.56 -12.35 6.71
CA MET A 92 -5.79 -11.82 7.30
C MET A 92 -6.95 -11.97 6.30
N LYS A 93 -7.38 -13.21 6.08
CA LYS A 93 -8.51 -13.53 5.19
C LYS A 93 -9.57 -14.34 5.92
N ASN A 94 -10.83 -14.04 5.60
CA ASN A 94 -11.95 -14.87 5.96
C ASN A 94 -12.99 -14.77 4.83
N ASN A 95 -13.31 -15.92 4.22
CA ASN A 95 -14.26 -15.98 3.10
C ASN A 95 -15.73 -15.98 3.57
N GLU A 96 -15.97 -16.19 4.85
CA GLU A 96 -17.31 -16.25 5.45
C GLU A 96 -17.72 -14.89 6.02
N LYS A 97 -16.76 -14.07 6.44
CA LYS A 97 -17.02 -12.69 6.85
C LYS A 97 -17.50 -11.85 5.67
N GLU A 98 -18.45 -10.97 5.94
CA GLU A 98 -18.83 -9.97 4.97
C GLU A 98 -17.64 -9.05 4.67
N HIS A 99 -17.55 -8.60 3.42
CA HIS A 99 -16.43 -7.77 2.96
C HIS A 99 -16.25 -6.52 3.83
N GLN A 100 -17.36 -5.88 4.23
CA GLN A 100 -17.31 -4.68 5.06
C GLN A 100 -16.75 -4.98 6.45
N GLU A 101 -17.13 -6.10 7.08
CA GLU A 101 -16.61 -6.50 8.38
C GLU A 101 -15.11 -6.78 8.34
N LEU A 102 -14.61 -7.37 7.25
CA LEU A 102 -13.18 -7.59 7.07
C LEU A 102 -12.44 -6.25 6.93
N VAL A 103 -12.98 -5.32 6.14
CA VAL A 103 -12.40 -3.96 5.99
C VAL A 103 -12.33 -3.25 7.33
N ASP A 104 -13.42 -3.28 8.10
CA ASP A 104 -13.47 -2.62 9.41
C ASP A 104 -12.43 -3.20 10.37
N GLU A 105 -12.22 -4.52 10.38
CA GLU A 105 -11.18 -5.16 11.21
C GLU A 105 -9.75 -4.77 10.78
N LEU A 106 -9.49 -4.68 9.47
CA LEU A 106 -8.19 -4.26 8.94
C LEU A 106 -7.91 -2.79 9.27
N ASP A 107 -8.90 -1.92 9.12
CA ASP A 107 -8.78 -0.48 9.43
C ASP A 107 -8.60 -0.25 10.93
N ASN A 108 -9.32 -0.99 11.77
CA ASN A 108 -9.15 -0.95 13.22
C ASN A 108 -7.73 -1.37 13.63
N LEU A 109 -7.18 -2.45 13.05
CA LEU A 109 -5.82 -2.89 13.33
C LEU A 109 -4.79 -1.86 12.87
N GLN A 110 -4.91 -1.36 11.63
CA GLN A 110 -3.99 -0.35 11.12
C GLN A 110 -4.03 0.91 11.99
N GLY A 111 -5.23 1.37 12.38
CA GLY A 111 -5.40 2.52 13.26
C GLY A 111 -4.76 2.32 14.63
N ALA A 112 -4.97 1.14 15.24
CA ALA A 112 -4.40 0.83 16.54
C ALA A 112 -2.86 0.75 16.50
N LEU A 113 -2.27 0.17 15.45
CA LEU A 113 -0.82 0.15 15.25
C LEU A 113 -0.25 1.54 14.94
N THR A 114 -0.94 2.33 14.12
CA THR A 114 -0.49 3.69 13.74
C THR A 114 -0.53 4.65 14.92
N THR A 115 -1.48 4.47 15.84
CA THR A 115 -1.63 5.28 17.06
C THR A 115 -0.91 4.68 18.27
N PHE A 116 -0.25 3.52 18.12
CA PHE A 116 0.56 2.93 19.17
C PHE A 116 1.71 3.88 19.56
N ARG A 117 1.84 4.17 20.85
CA ARG A 117 2.89 5.02 21.41
C ARG A 117 3.48 4.34 22.63
N LYS A 118 4.80 4.40 22.78
CA LYS A 118 5.50 3.94 23.98
C LYS A 118 6.38 5.05 24.55
N GLU A 119 6.16 5.38 25.81
CA GLU A 119 7.05 6.27 26.55
C GLU A 119 8.42 5.62 26.73
N THR A 120 9.47 6.39 26.49
CA THR A 120 10.85 6.03 26.83
C THR A 120 11.09 6.30 28.32
N GLU A 121 11.99 5.52 28.94
CA GLU A 121 12.35 5.71 30.37
C GLU A 121 12.91 7.10 30.68
N ASP A 122 13.44 7.79 29.67
CA ASP A 122 13.92 9.16 29.76
C ASP A 122 12.76 10.16 29.58
N ALA A 123 12.48 10.96 30.61
CA ALA A 123 11.43 11.97 30.62
C ALA A 123 11.59 13.10 29.57
N ASN A 124 12.70 13.13 28.84
CA ASN A 124 13.01 14.11 27.79
C ASN A 124 13.07 13.48 26.38
N SER A 125 12.87 12.17 26.26
CA SER A 125 12.94 11.47 24.98
C SER A 125 11.56 11.41 24.32
N GLU A 126 11.55 11.38 22.99
CA GLU A 126 10.33 11.36 22.19
C GLU A 126 9.61 10.02 22.34
N GLU A 127 8.27 10.04 22.34
CA GLU A 127 7.47 8.81 22.34
C GLU A 127 7.80 7.97 21.10
N LEU A 128 8.02 6.68 21.31
CA LEU A 128 8.24 5.76 20.20
C LEU A 128 6.93 5.47 19.50
N GLU A 129 6.88 5.73 18.21
CA GLU A 129 5.76 5.41 17.32
C GLU A 129 6.20 4.48 16.20
N LEU A 130 5.27 3.68 15.68
CA LEU A 130 5.53 2.81 14.52
C LEU A 130 5.52 3.62 13.23
N HIS A 131 6.51 3.39 12.37
CA HIS A 131 6.51 3.94 11.02
C HIS A 131 5.49 3.17 10.16
N GLY A 132 4.87 3.82 9.16
CA GLY A 132 3.87 3.19 8.29
C GLY A 132 4.37 1.92 7.59
N PHE A 133 5.67 1.87 7.27
CA PHE A 133 6.34 0.69 6.74
C PHE A 133 6.25 -0.50 7.71
N GLU A 134 6.53 -0.26 8.99
CA GLU A 134 6.55 -1.29 10.02
C GLU A 134 5.14 -1.79 10.31
N VAL A 135 4.15 -0.89 10.32
CA VAL A 135 2.74 -1.27 10.45
C VAL A 135 2.35 -2.26 9.34
N ALA A 136 2.65 -1.93 8.08
CA ALA A 136 2.33 -2.81 6.96
C ALA A 136 3.16 -4.10 6.98
N ALA A 137 4.44 -4.03 7.35
CA ALA A 137 5.31 -5.20 7.46
C ALA A 137 4.83 -6.16 8.56
N LEU A 138 4.46 -5.63 9.73
CA LEU A 138 3.87 -6.38 10.84
C LEU A 138 2.57 -7.08 10.40
N MET A 139 1.65 -6.36 9.75
CA MET A 139 0.40 -6.95 9.24
C MET A 139 0.63 -8.04 8.19
N ASN A 140 1.74 -7.98 7.44
CA ASN A 140 2.05 -8.94 6.38
C ASN A 140 2.81 -10.17 6.87
N LEU A 141 3.73 -10.01 7.83
CA LEU A 141 4.72 -11.03 8.18
C LEU A 141 4.38 -11.77 9.48
N VAL A 142 3.69 -11.12 10.41
CA VAL A 142 3.40 -11.69 11.73
C VAL A 142 2.29 -12.75 11.63
N ALA A 143 2.53 -13.87 12.29
CA ALA A 143 1.58 -14.95 12.52
C ALA A 143 1.24 -15.09 14.02
N THR A 144 0.32 -15.98 14.35
CA THR A 144 -0.16 -16.16 15.73
C THR A 144 0.90 -16.67 16.71
N ASP A 145 1.96 -17.30 16.19
CA ASP A 145 3.07 -17.88 16.92
C ASP A 145 4.37 -17.07 16.82
N THR A 146 4.36 -15.94 16.11
CA THR A 146 5.52 -15.05 16.00
C THR A 146 5.91 -14.50 17.37
N VAL A 147 7.19 -14.61 17.70
CA VAL A 147 7.79 -14.11 18.93
C VAL A 147 8.57 -12.82 18.68
N VAL A 148 8.92 -12.08 19.74
CA VAL A 148 9.63 -10.79 19.64
C VAL A 148 10.95 -10.93 18.87
N GLU A 149 11.76 -11.94 19.17
CA GLU A 149 13.03 -12.19 18.48
C GLU A 149 12.84 -12.33 16.97
N GLU A 150 11.83 -13.08 16.54
CA GLU A 150 11.50 -13.28 15.12
C GLU A 150 11.00 -11.98 14.48
N ALA A 151 10.11 -11.26 15.14
CA ALA A 151 9.60 -9.98 14.65
C ALA A 151 10.73 -8.96 14.42
N VAL A 152 11.67 -8.85 15.36
CA VAL A 152 12.85 -7.97 15.24
C VAL A 152 13.82 -8.48 14.18
N ALA A 153 13.99 -9.80 14.03
CA ALA A 153 14.83 -10.37 12.97
C ALA A 153 14.26 -10.09 11.56
N LEU A 154 12.93 -10.12 11.41
CA LEU A 154 12.23 -9.83 10.16
C LEU A 154 12.12 -8.33 9.86
N ILE A 155 11.98 -7.51 10.91
CA ILE A 155 11.80 -6.06 10.83
C ILE A 155 12.81 -5.39 11.79
N PRO A 156 14.07 -5.20 11.35
CA PRO A 156 15.16 -4.77 12.24
C PRO A 156 14.96 -3.41 12.90
N SER A 157 14.20 -2.51 12.26
CA SER A 157 13.87 -1.19 12.79
C SER A 157 13.06 -1.26 14.10
N LEU A 158 12.40 -2.39 14.40
CA LEU A 158 11.70 -2.61 15.68
C LEU A 158 12.64 -2.71 16.87
N SER A 159 13.94 -2.92 16.66
CA SER A 159 14.95 -2.98 17.74
C SER A 159 15.05 -1.71 18.59
N ARG A 160 14.47 -0.58 18.13
CA ARG A 160 14.36 0.66 18.92
C ARG A 160 13.34 0.57 20.05
N PHE A 161 12.39 -0.36 19.97
CA PHE A 161 11.38 -0.57 21.01
C PHE A 161 11.89 -1.51 22.11
N PRO A 162 11.44 -1.33 23.36
CA PRO A 162 11.65 -2.36 24.38
C PRO A 162 10.89 -3.63 24.01
N GLU A 163 11.43 -4.79 24.40
CA GLU A 163 10.85 -6.11 24.12
C GLU A 163 9.38 -6.21 24.57
N SER A 164 9.03 -5.60 25.72
CA SER A 164 7.65 -5.55 26.21
C SER A 164 6.70 -4.78 25.28
N ALA A 165 7.16 -3.71 24.63
CA ALA A 165 6.34 -2.98 23.67
C ALA A 165 6.14 -3.77 22.38
N VAL A 166 7.16 -4.49 21.91
CA VAL A 166 7.02 -5.37 20.75
C VAL A 166 6.06 -6.51 21.06
N ASP A 167 6.13 -7.10 22.25
CA ASP A 167 5.17 -8.14 22.67
C ASP A 167 3.72 -7.62 22.74
N GLU A 168 3.51 -6.40 23.27
CA GLU A 168 2.20 -5.71 23.25
C GLU A 168 1.66 -5.53 21.82
N ILE A 169 2.52 -5.13 20.88
CA ILE A 169 2.18 -5.00 19.45
C ILE A 169 1.78 -6.35 18.86
N LEU A 170 2.55 -7.40 19.14
CA LEU A 170 2.28 -8.74 18.65
C LEU A 170 0.95 -9.27 19.22
N ASP A 171 0.65 -9.03 20.50
CA ASP A 171 -0.64 -9.38 21.10
C ASP A 171 -1.83 -8.71 20.41
N LEU A 172 -1.68 -7.45 20.02
CA LEU A 172 -2.71 -6.70 19.29
C LEU A 172 -3.01 -7.33 17.92
N ILE A 173 -1.96 -7.73 17.20
CA ILE A 173 -2.06 -8.41 15.91
C ILE A 173 -2.67 -9.80 16.11
N ARG A 174 -2.16 -10.60 17.06
CA ARG A 174 -2.67 -11.94 17.38
C ARG A 174 -4.16 -11.92 17.68
N SER A 175 -4.58 -11.02 18.58
CA SER A 175 -5.98 -10.84 18.95
C SER A 175 -6.85 -10.53 17.73
N THR A 176 -6.37 -9.67 16.83
CA THR A 176 -7.13 -9.32 15.61
C THR A 176 -7.14 -10.44 14.58
N MET A 177 -6.02 -11.14 14.37
CA MET A 177 -5.98 -12.31 13.49
C MET A 177 -6.94 -13.39 13.96
N ILE A 178 -7.02 -13.66 15.26
CA ILE A 178 -8.01 -14.58 15.83
C ILE A 178 -9.43 -14.08 15.55
N ARG A 179 -9.72 -12.80 15.75
CA ARG A 179 -11.03 -12.23 15.40
C ARG A 179 -11.32 -12.29 13.91
N ILE A 180 -10.33 -12.23 13.03
CA ILE A 180 -10.55 -12.36 11.58
C ILE A 180 -10.80 -13.82 11.21
N VAL A 181 -9.96 -14.75 11.69
CA VAL A 181 -9.92 -16.15 11.24
C VAL A 181 -10.88 -17.07 12.00
N SER A 182 -11.17 -16.80 13.28
CA SER A 182 -11.84 -17.75 14.18
C SER A 182 -13.38 -17.75 14.12
N TYR A 183 -14.04 -16.84 13.39
CA TYR A 183 -15.51 -16.84 13.27
C TYR A 183 -16.04 -17.72 12.14
N GLY A 184 -15.44 -18.90 11.94
CA GLY A 184 -15.90 -19.90 10.97
C GLY A 184 -15.97 -21.30 11.56
N SER A 185 -16.80 -21.48 12.59
CA SER A 185 -17.12 -22.81 13.17
C SER A 185 -18.57 -22.87 13.62
#